data_AF-A0A9E1HHX7-F1
#
_entry.id   AF-A0A9E1HHX7-F1
#
_cell.length_a   1.000
_cell.length_b   1.000
_cell.length_c   1.000
_cell.angle_alpha   90.00
_cell.angle_beta   90.00
_cell.angle_gamma   90.00
#
_symmetry.space_group_name_H-M   'P 1'
#
loop_
_entity.id
_entity.type
_entity.pdbx_description
1 polymer ?
#
loop_
_entity_poly.entity_id
_entity_poly.type
_entity_poly.pdbx_seq_one_letter_code
_entity_poly.pdbx_strand_id
1 'polypeptide(L)'
;MKKITSLFFLFLVVGMFFVINTKKETNVNSVVNYVSEKNHILSYQIDTSRIRLTTRTISKWIDESKFQILKIFDGEHDFRVNGDTMKRLENRMILFYEENGLDDKKLNAMLHGIPIISLEISADEQNIKKLMKQYPILEFEKITYS
;
A
#
# COMPACT_ATOMS: atom_id res chain seq x y z
N MET A 1 -29.42 12.50 63.56
CA MET A 1 -30.04 12.14 62.26
C MET A 1 -29.02 12.39 61.17
N LYS A 2 -28.59 11.32 60.48
CA LYS A 2 -27.44 11.33 59.56
C LYS A 2 -27.87 11.84 58.17
N LYS A 3 -27.12 12.80 57.64
CA LYS A 3 -27.28 13.33 56.27
C LYS A 3 -26.86 12.25 55.28
N ILE A 4 -27.82 11.69 54.53
CA ILE A 4 -27.56 10.99 53.28
C ILE A 4 -27.93 11.96 52.17
N THR A 5 -27.01 12.87 51.90
CA THR A 5 -26.90 13.59 50.65
C THR A 5 -25.56 13.19 50.07
N SER A 6 -25.52 12.95 48.75
CA SER A 6 -24.32 12.56 47.99
C SER A 6 -24.15 11.06 47.75
N LEU A 7 -24.89 10.54 46.77
CA LEU A 7 -24.37 9.52 45.84
C LEU A 7 -25.16 9.51 44.51
N PHE A 8 -26.42 9.98 44.51
CA PHE A 8 -27.25 10.04 43.31
C PHE A 8 -26.81 11.11 42.29
N PHE A 9 -26.24 12.23 42.74
CA PHE A 9 -25.79 13.30 41.84
C PHE A 9 -24.50 12.95 41.06
N LEU A 10 -23.71 11.97 41.53
CA LEU A 10 -22.48 11.59 40.83
C LEU A 10 -22.77 10.74 39.57
N PHE A 11 -23.87 9.97 39.56
CA PHE A 11 -24.22 9.13 38.41
C PHE A 11 -24.79 9.92 37.23
N LEU A 12 -25.50 11.03 37.48
CA LEU A 12 -26.04 11.87 36.40
C LEU A 12 -24.95 12.64 35.62
N VAL A 13 -23.90 13.09 36.31
CA VAL A 13 -22.80 13.83 35.66
C VAL A 13 -21.95 12.89 34.80
N VAL A 14 -21.69 11.64 35.24
CA VAL A 14 -20.93 10.67 34.44
C VAL A 14 -21.72 10.18 33.22
N GLY A 15 -23.05 10.02 33.34
CA GLY A 15 -23.91 9.60 32.23
C GLY A 15 -23.97 10.63 31.08
N MET A 16 -23.95 11.93 31.39
CA MET A 16 -23.93 12.97 30.34
C MET A 16 -22.59 13.07 29.59
N PHE A 17 -21.47 12.64 30.20
CA PHE A 17 -20.17 12.61 29.52
C PHE A 17 -20.05 11.47 28.49
N PHE A 18 -20.80 10.38 28.63
CA PHE A 18 -20.79 9.29 27.65
C PHE A 18 -21.68 9.55 26.43
N VAL A 19 -22.74 10.35 26.57
CA VAL A 19 -23.70 10.62 25.47
C VAL A 19 -23.20 11.70 24.50
N ILE A 20 -22.22 12.52 24.90
CA ILE A 20 -21.63 13.56 24.03
C ILE A 20 -20.53 12.99 23.11
N ASN A 21 -20.01 11.78 23.38
CA ASN A 21 -18.94 11.17 22.58
C ASN A 21 -19.42 10.16 21.51
N THR A 22 -20.73 10.00 21.32
CA THR A 22 -21.30 9.11 20.29
C THR A 22 -22.21 9.86 19.32
N LYS A 23 -21.72 10.96 18.75
CA LYS A 23 -22.24 11.49 17.47
C LYS A 23 -21.13 12.13 16.66
N LYS A 24 -20.41 11.29 15.94
CA LYS A 24 -20.20 11.51 14.51
C LYS A 24 -20.43 10.17 13.80
N GLU A 25 -21.68 9.92 13.45
CA GLU A 25 -21.97 9.32 12.15
C GLU A 25 -21.28 10.20 11.11
N THR A 26 -20.02 9.92 10.86
CA THR A 26 -19.41 10.37 9.62
C THR A 26 -19.81 9.30 8.65
N ASN A 27 -20.95 9.57 8.02
CA ASN A 27 -21.32 9.08 6.72
C ASN A 27 -20.05 8.66 5.98
N VAL A 28 -19.81 7.35 5.89
CA VAL A 28 -18.78 6.80 4.99
C VAL A 28 -19.39 6.96 3.60
N ASN A 29 -19.50 8.21 3.17
CA ASN A 29 -19.20 8.53 1.80
C ASN A 29 -17.78 8.02 1.64
N SER A 30 -17.67 6.83 1.06
CA SER A 30 -16.55 6.52 0.19
C SER A 30 -16.48 7.70 -0.76
N VAL A 31 -15.73 8.73 -0.37
CA VAL A 31 -15.27 9.76 -1.27
C VAL A 31 -14.24 9.05 -2.11
N VAL A 32 -14.74 8.23 -3.04
CA VAL A 32 -14.14 8.18 -4.36
C VAL A 32 -14.17 9.63 -4.78
N ASN A 33 -13.05 10.32 -4.55
CA ASN A 33 -12.74 11.53 -5.27
C ASN A 33 -12.71 11.08 -6.73
N TYR A 34 -13.89 11.09 -7.36
CA TYR A 34 -14.01 11.19 -8.80
C TYR A 34 -13.43 12.55 -9.14
N VAL A 35 -12.10 12.60 -9.21
CA VAL A 35 -11.39 13.66 -9.90
C VAL A 35 -11.73 13.44 -11.37
N SER A 36 -12.86 13.99 -11.77
CA SER A 36 -13.24 14.18 -13.16
C SER A 36 -12.38 15.30 -13.73
N GLU A 37 -11.15 14.97 -14.08
CA GLU A 37 -10.52 15.44 -15.29
C GLU A 37 -9.98 14.20 -16.01
N LYS A 38 -9.89 14.26 -17.34
CA LYS A 38 -9.61 13.15 -18.25
C LYS A 38 -8.17 12.62 -18.10
N ASN A 39 -7.79 12.22 -16.90
CA ASN A 39 -6.48 11.65 -16.62
C ASN A 39 -6.49 10.23 -17.14
N HIS A 40 -5.83 10.05 -18.27
CA HIS A 40 -5.59 8.74 -18.83
C HIS A 40 -4.67 7.98 -17.86
N ILE A 41 -5.28 7.09 -17.08
CA ILE A 41 -4.55 6.11 -16.27
C ILE A 41 -3.85 5.16 -17.25
N LEU A 42 -2.54 5.03 -17.10
CA LEU A 42 -1.71 4.18 -17.94
C LEU A 42 -0.95 3.19 -17.08
N SER A 43 -0.83 1.96 -17.58
CA SER A 43 0.02 0.93 -16.99
C SER A 43 1.39 0.90 -17.66
N TYR A 44 2.43 0.76 -16.84
CA TYR A 44 3.81 0.66 -17.29
C TYR A 44 4.51 -0.48 -16.57
N GLN A 45 5.28 -1.26 -17.32
CA GLN A 45 6.33 -2.10 -16.79
C GLN A 45 7.59 -1.26 -16.61
N ILE A 46 8.20 -1.40 -15.45
CA ILE A 46 9.45 -0.72 -15.10
C ILE A 46 10.51 -1.79 -14.87
N ASP A 47 11.58 -1.74 -15.65
CA ASP A 47 12.78 -2.53 -15.39
C ASP A 47 13.59 -1.85 -14.29
N THR A 48 13.82 -2.60 -13.22
CA THR A 48 14.58 -2.16 -12.05
C THR A 48 15.91 -2.88 -11.92
N SER A 49 16.33 -3.74 -12.86
CA SER A 49 17.58 -4.50 -12.83
C SER A 49 18.85 -3.64 -12.64
N ARG A 50 18.81 -2.38 -13.10
CA ARG A 50 19.93 -1.41 -12.93
C ARG A 50 20.01 -0.80 -11.55
N ILE A 51 19.02 -1.03 -10.68
CA ILE A 51 18.96 -0.51 -9.32
C ILE A 51 18.67 -1.66 -8.36
N ARG A 52 19.33 -1.70 -7.21
CA ARG A 52 19.00 -2.70 -6.20
C ARG A 52 17.70 -2.32 -5.45
N LEU A 53 16.56 -2.57 -6.08
CA LEU A 53 15.24 -2.36 -5.51
C LEU A 53 14.74 -3.61 -4.78
N THR A 54 14.07 -3.42 -3.66
CA THR A 54 13.44 -4.49 -2.89
C THR A 54 12.05 -4.09 -2.39
N THR A 55 11.24 -5.07 -1.98
CA THR A 55 9.92 -4.82 -1.33
C THR A 55 10.00 -3.87 -0.14
N ARG A 56 11.13 -3.81 0.56
CA ARG A 56 11.34 -2.92 1.71
C ARG A 56 11.74 -1.49 1.34
N THR A 57 12.26 -1.31 0.13
CA THR A 57 12.79 -0.03 -0.33
C THR A 57 11.92 0.63 -1.40
N ILE A 58 10.98 -0.11 -1.99
CA ILE A 58 10.12 0.37 -3.08
C ILE A 58 9.36 1.65 -2.76
N SER A 59 8.88 1.81 -1.52
CA SER A 59 8.15 3.01 -1.09
C SER A 59 9.00 4.29 -1.12
N LYS A 60 10.33 4.19 -1.20
CA LYS A 60 11.23 5.34 -1.39
C LYS A 60 11.27 5.82 -2.84
N TRP A 61 10.94 4.94 -3.78
CA TRP A 61 10.99 5.18 -5.21
C TRP A 61 9.62 5.44 -5.79
N ILE A 62 8.64 4.65 -5.35
CA ILE A 62 7.27 4.67 -5.82
C ILE A 62 6.38 5.11 -4.67
N ASP A 63 5.83 6.32 -4.81
CA ASP A 63 4.88 6.89 -3.85
C ASP A 63 3.49 6.23 -4.05
N GLU A 64 3.13 5.31 -3.14
CA GLU A 64 1.87 4.55 -3.22
C GLU A 64 0.61 5.44 -3.18
N SER A 65 0.71 6.73 -2.82
CA SER A 65 -0.40 7.69 -2.92
C SER A 65 -0.66 8.17 -4.35
N LYS A 66 0.33 8.03 -5.24
CA LYS A 66 0.30 8.50 -6.64
C LYS A 66 0.36 7.36 -7.66
N PHE A 67 0.88 6.21 -7.24
CA PHE A 67 1.12 5.05 -8.10
C PHE A 67 0.52 3.81 -7.45
N GLN A 68 -0.23 3.04 -8.22
CA GLN A 68 -0.69 1.72 -7.81
C GLN A 68 0.27 0.66 -8.36
N ILE A 69 0.92 -0.11 -7.48
CA ILE A 69 1.73 -1.26 -7.90
C ILE A 69 0.78 -2.44 -8.15
N LEU A 70 0.82 -2.99 -9.36
CA LEU A 70 -0.06 -4.07 -9.79
C LEU A 70 0.61 -5.43 -9.72
N LYS A 71 1.90 -5.48 -10.07
CA LYS A 71 2.66 -6.72 -10.20
C LYS A 71 4.14 -6.48 -9.87
N ILE A 72 4.79 -7.49 -9.29
CA ILE A 72 6.23 -7.53 -9.03
C ILE A 72 6.78 -8.82 -9.62
N PHE A 73 7.94 -8.71 -10.26
CA PHE A 73 8.73 -9.84 -10.75
C PHE A 73 10.04 -9.93 -9.96
N ASP A 74 10.31 -11.08 -9.35
CA ASP A 74 11.52 -11.32 -8.54
C ASP A 74 12.73 -11.81 -9.37
N GLY A 75 12.55 -12.01 -10.68
CA GLY A 75 13.53 -12.61 -11.59
C GLY A 75 13.16 -14.00 -12.08
N GLU A 76 12.26 -14.70 -11.40
CA GLU A 76 11.78 -16.04 -11.76
C GLU A 76 10.26 -16.16 -11.69
N HIS A 77 9.62 -15.40 -10.80
CA HIS A 77 8.22 -15.52 -10.45
C HIS A 77 7.53 -14.17 -10.45
N ASP A 78 6.29 -14.20 -10.89
CA ASP A 78 5.40 -13.06 -11.00
C ASP A 78 4.39 -13.05 -9.85
N PHE A 79 4.31 -11.94 -9.13
CA PHE A 79 3.41 -11.78 -7.99
C PHE A 79 2.52 -10.57 -8.20
N ARG A 80 1.21 -10.81 -8.28
CA ARG A 80 0.21 -9.73 -8.30
C ARG A 80 0.02 -9.16 -6.90
N VAL A 81 -0.14 -7.84 -6.79
CA VAL A 81 -0.33 -7.17 -5.49
C VAL A 81 -1.79 -7.30 -5.02
N ASN A 82 -2.78 -7.29 -5.91
CA ASN A 82 -4.21 -7.53 -5.60
C ASN A 82 -4.74 -6.76 -4.36
N GLY A 83 -4.34 -5.49 -4.20
CA GLY A 83 -4.76 -4.66 -3.06
C GLY A 83 -4.08 -5.00 -1.73
N ASP A 84 -3.07 -5.88 -1.73
CA ASP A 84 -2.25 -6.14 -0.57
C ASP A 84 -1.36 -4.94 -0.24
N THR A 85 -1.13 -4.74 1.06
CA THR A 85 -0.03 -3.89 1.49
C THR A 85 1.30 -4.54 1.10
N MET A 86 2.32 -3.74 0.83
CA MET A 86 3.64 -4.26 0.45
C MET A 86 4.19 -5.27 1.48
N LYS A 87 3.93 -5.05 2.78
CA LYS A 87 4.30 -5.99 3.85
C LYS A 87 3.56 -7.32 3.75
N ARG A 88 2.26 -7.31 3.44
CA ARG A 88 1.47 -8.53 3.27
C ARG A 88 1.91 -9.29 2.02
N LEU A 89 2.22 -8.58 0.94
CA LEU A 89 2.79 -9.16 -0.27
C LEU A 89 4.14 -9.84 0.03
N GLU A 90 5.06 -9.15 0.70
CA GLU A 90 6.36 -9.71 1.10
C GLU A 90 6.20 -11.01 1.89
N ASN A 91 5.29 -11.04 2.88
CA ASN A 91 5.01 -12.26 3.63
C ASN A 91 4.46 -13.38 2.74
N ARG A 92 3.53 -13.09 1.81
CA ARG A 92 2.99 -14.12 0.90
C ARG A 92 4.08 -14.69 0.00
N MET A 93 4.98 -13.86 -0.50
CA MET A 93 6.09 -14.30 -1.33
C MET A 93 7.09 -15.16 -0.54
N ILE A 94 7.36 -14.82 0.72
CA ILE A 94 8.19 -15.64 1.62
C ILE A 94 7.55 -17.02 1.84
N LEU A 95 6.23 -17.06 2.09
CA LEU A 95 5.49 -18.33 2.22
C LEU A 95 5.54 -19.14 0.92
N PHE A 96 5.40 -18.49 -0.24
CA PHE A 96 5.56 -19.15 -1.52
C PHE A 96 6.94 -19.79 -1.66
N TYR A 97 8.03 -19.11 -1.28
CA TYR A 97 9.37 -19.70 -1.32
C TYR A 97 9.49 -20.92 -0.39
N GLU A 98 8.90 -20.86 0.80
CA GLU A 98 8.87 -21.98 1.74
C GLU A 98 8.11 -23.19 1.17
N GLU A 99 6.91 -22.98 0.64
CA GLU A 99 6.06 -24.04 0.08
C GLU A 99 6.69 -24.72 -1.14
N ASN A 100 7.60 -24.05 -1.84
CA ASN A 100 8.32 -24.57 -3.00
C ASN A 100 9.76 -25.06 -2.67
N GLY A 101 10.15 -25.10 -1.39
CA GLY A 101 11.48 -25.58 -0.99
C GLY A 101 12.64 -24.66 -1.41
N LEU A 102 12.38 -23.36 -1.58
CA LEU A 102 13.35 -22.34 -1.98
C LEU A 102 13.96 -21.67 -0.75
N ASP A 103 14.62 -22.47 0.11
CA ASP A 103 15.11 -22.03 1.43
C ASP A 103 16.09 -20.84 1.36
N ASP A 104 17.01 -20.84 0.39
CA ASP A 104 17.96 -19.74 0.19
C ASP A 104 17.24 -18.43 -0.14
N LYS A 105 16.20 -18.50 -0.99
CA LYS A 105 15.38 -17.33 -1.34
C LYS A 105 14.55 -16.85 -0.17
N LYS A 106 13.95 -17.77 0.59
CA LYS A 106 13.23 -17.46 1.83
C LYS A 106 14.13 -16.73 2.81
N LEU A 107 15.32 -17.27 3.09
CA LEU A 107 16.28 -16.68 4.03
C LEU A 107 16.72 -15.29 3.56
N ASN A 108 17.09 -15.16 2.28
CA ASN A 108 17.50 -13.88 1.70
C ASN A 108 16.36 -12.84 1.77
N ALA A 109 15.13 -13.23 1.44
CA ALA A 109 13.95 -12.39 1.55
C ALA A 109 13.69 -11.92 2.99
N MET A 110 13.81 -12.82 3.97
CA MET A 110 13.65 -12.48 5.38
C MET A 110 14.71 -11.49 5.88
N LEU A 111 15.97 -11.63 5.43
CA LEU A 111 17.08 -10.77 5.86
C LEU A 111 17.09 -9.41 5.14
N HIS A 112 16.88 -9.40 3.83
CA HIS A 112 17.16 -8.24 2.98
C HIS A 112 15.92 -7.67 2.28
N GLY A 113 14.77 -8.32 2.42
CA GLY A 113 13.61 -8.07 1.57
C GLY A 113 13.78 -8.75 0.21
N ILE A 114 12.70 -8.75 -0.57
CA ILE A 114 12.67 -9.48 -1.83
C ILE A 114 13.18 -8.58 -2.93
N PRO A 115 14.16 -9.02 -3.75
CA PRO A 115 14.61 -8.25 -4.91
C PRO A 115 13.48 -8.08 -5.93
N ILE A 116 13.38 -6.88 -6.49
CA ILE A 116 12.42 -6.55 -7.53
C ILE A 116 13.22 -6.30 -8.81
N ILE A 117 13.03 -7.16 -9.81
CA ILE A 117 13.71 -7.05 -11.11
C ILE A 117 12.89 -6.22 -12.07
N SER A 118 11.58 -6.37 -12.02
CA SER A 118 10.66 -5.43 -12.66
C SER A 118 9.37 -5.32 -11.89
N LEU A 119 8.66 -4.22 -12.09
CA LEU A 119 7.35 -4.00 -11.49
C LEU A 119 6.40 -3.38 -12.50
N GLU A 120 5.13 -3.71 -12.38
CA GLU A 120 4.07 -3.07 -13.12
C GLU A 120 3.39 -2.05 -12.20
N ILE A 121 3.29 -0.81 -12.68
CA ILE A 121 2.55 0.26 -12.00
C ILE A 121 1.47 0.85 -12.89
N SER A 122 0.45 1.39 -12.26
CA SER A 122 -0.60 2.17 -12.89
C SER A 122 -0.71 3.54 -12.22
N ALA A 123 -0.75 4.61 -13.02
CA ALA A 123 -0.95 5.97 -12.55
C ALA A 123 -1.40 6.90 -13.69
N ASP A 124 -1.78 8.12 -13.32
CA ASP A 124 -1.99 9.20 -14.28
C ASP A 124 -0.72 9.45 -15.11
N GLU A 125 -0.89 9.71 -16.41
CA GLU A 125 0.21 9.97 -17.34
C GLU A 125 1.19 11.06 -16.86
N GLN A 126 0.68 12.11 -16.18
CA GLN A 126 1.52 13.16 -15.62
C GLN A 126 2.45 12.65 -14.51
N ASN A 127 1.98 11.72 -13.68
CA ASN A 127 2.78 11.13 -12.60
C ASN A 127 3.86 10.22 -13.18
N ILE A 128 3.53 9.41 -14.19
CA ILE A 128 4.52 8.59 -14.91
C ILE A 128 5.61 9.48 -15.53
N LYS A 129 5.24 10.54 -16.24
CA LYS A 129 6.21 11.48 -16.83
C LYS A 129 7.13 12.12 -15.79
N LYS A 130 6.60 12.45 -14.60
CA LYS A 130 7.41 12.97 -13.48
C LYS A 130 8.37 11.90 -12.96
N LEU A 131 7.91 10.66 -12.79
CA LEU A 131 8.73 9.54 -12.32
C LEU A 131 9.88 9.24 -13.29
N MET A 132 9.60 9.19 -14.60
CA MET A 132 10.62 9.01 -15.65
C MET A 132 11.71 10.09 -15.61
N LYS A 133 11.33 11.35 -15.36
CA LYS A 133 12.28 12.46 -15.23
C LYS A 133 13.11 12.37 -13.95
N GLN A 134 12.49 11.95 -12.85
CA GLN A 134 13.15 11.82 -11.56
C GLN A 134 14.16 10.66 -11.56
N TYR A 135 13.84 9.56 -12.25
CA TYR A 135 14.66 8.36 -12.30
C TYR A 135 14.94 7.95 -13.75
N PRO A 136 15.84 8.66 -14.46
CA PRO A 136 16.12 8.41 -15.88
C PRO A 136 16.86 7.09 -16.14
N ILE A 137 17.38 6.45 -15.10
CA ILE A 137 18.05 5.14 -15.19
C ILE A 137 17.06 3.97 -15.29
N LEU A 138 15.80 4.18 -14.91
CA LEU A 138 14.74 3.19 -15.03
C LEU A 138 14.22 3.16 -16.47
N GLU A 139 14.00 1.97 -16.99
CA GLU A 139 13.39 1.79 -18.31
C GLU A 139 11.90 1.52 -18.15
N PHE A 140 11.09 2.17 -18.98
CA PHE A 140 9.64 2.17 -18.88
C PHE A 140 9.03 1.70 -20.20
N GLU A 141 8.27 0.61 -20.13
CA GLU A 141 7.51 0.07 -21.25
C GLU A 141 6.02 0.21 -20.97
N LYS A 142 5.28 0.83 -21.90
CA LYS A 142 3.84 1.02 -21.75
C LYS A 142 3.11 -0.29 -22.04
N ILE A 143 2.28 -0.75 -21.10
CA ILE A 143 1.43 -1.91 -21.29
C ILE A 143 0.07 -1.47 -21.83
N THR A 144 -0.42 -2.15 -22.87
CA THR A 144 -1.78 -1.97 -23.40
C THR A 144 -2.54 -3.28 -23.24
N TYR A 145 -3.63 -3.24 -22.49
CA TYR A 145 -4.54 -4.38 -22.35
C TYR A 145 -5.51 -4.38 -23.53
N SER A 146 -5.44 -5.43 -24.35
CA SER A 146 -6.32 -5.69 -25.50
C SER A 146 -7.66 -6.27 -25.09
#